data_AF-A0A355WAP6-F1
#
_entry.id   AF-A0A355WAP6-F1
#
_cell.length_a   1.000
_cell.length_b   1.000
_cell.length_c   1.000
_cell.angle_alpha   90.00
_cell.angle_beta   90.00
_cell.angle_gamma   90.00
#
_symmetry.space_group_name_H-M   'P 1'
#
loop_
_entity.id
_entity.type
_entity.pdbx_description
1 polymer ?
#
loop_
_entity_poly.entity_id
_entity_poly.type
_entity_poly.pdbx_seq_one_letter_code
_entity_poly.pdbx_strand_id
1 'polypeptide(L)'
;DDAEVIRDTMTVFKPVSTDEGIKSLKTFKFKLKDLDGNELTESIFKNNKITMVNIWATYCGYCIDEMPYIQELANEYKDKGFGVIGIVGDVYSNGQVDAKLLDKAK
;
A
#
# COMPACT_ATOMS: atom_id res chain seq x y z
N ASP A 1 41.83 11.11 -2.81
CA ASP A 1 41.40 9.89 -2.11
C ASP A 1 39.94 9.69 -2.46
N ASP A 2 39.60 8.61 -3.17
CA ASP A 2 38.26 8.39 -3.72
C ASP A 2 37.17 8.29 -2.64
N ALA A 3 37.57 7.97 -1.41
CA ALA A 3 36.66 7.93 -0.25
C ALA A 3 36.10 9.30 0.12
N GLU A 4 36.82 10.39 -0.17
CA GLU A 4 36.41 11.76 0.17
C GLU A 4 35.35 12.27 -0.81
N VAL A 5 35.51 11.96 -2.10
CA VAL A 5 34.55 12.30 -3.17
C VAL A 5 33.20 11.58 -2.97
N ILE A 6 33.23 10.33 -2.50
CA ILE A 6 32.02 9.57 -2.20
C ILE A 6 31.28 10.16 -0.99
N ARG A 7 31.99 10.65 0.03
CA ARG A 7 31.36 11.29 1.19
C ARG A 7 30.66 12.59 0.83
N ASP A 8 31.27 13.42 -0.01
CA ASP A 8 30.70 14.71 -0.41
C ASP A 8 29.50 14.59 -1.36
N THR A 9 29.36 13.44 -2.04
CA THR A 9 28.26 13.19 -2.98
C THR A 9 27.11 12.37 -2.37
N MET A 10 27.30 11.75 -1.20
CA MET A 10 26.25 10.99 -0.52
C MET A 10 25.45 11.86 0.44
N THR A 11 24.16 12.02 0.16
CA THR A 11 23.20 12.51 1.17
C THR A 11 22.82 11.36 2.09
N VAL A 12 23.34 11.36 3.31
CA VAL A 12 22.96 10.40 4.35
C VAL A 12 21.75 10.93 5.09
N PHE A 13 20.58 10.32 4.87
CA PHE A 13 19.41 10.60 5.69
C PHE A 13 19.58 9.95 7.06
N LYS A 14 19.41 10.73 8.12
CA LYS A 14 19.35 10.16 9.48
C LYS A 14 18.12 9.26 9.56
N PRO A 15 18.24 8.03 10.10
CA PRO A 15 17.08 7.21 10.35
C PRO A 15 16.13 7.97 11.29
N VAL A 16 14.88 8.09 10.88
CA VAL A 16 13.83 8.69 11.72
C VAL A 16 13.71 7.85 12.98
N SER A 17 13.73 8.49 14.15
CA SER A 17 13.55 7.77 15.40
C SER A 17 12.16 7.11 15.43
N THR A 18 12.01 5.96 16.09
CA THR A 18 10.75 5.23 16.16
C THR A 18 9.58 6.12 16.63
N ASP A 19 9.83 7.00 17.60
CA ASP A 19 8.81 7.91 18.12
C ASP A 19 8.41 9.01 17.13
N GLU A 20 9.36 9.56 16.38
CA GLU A 20 9.09 10.54 15.33
C GLU A 20 8.41 9.90 14.12
N GLY A 21 8.78 8.67 13.78
CA GLY A 21 8.14 7.87 12.74
C GLY A 21 6.69 7.54 13.10
N ILE A 22 6.42 7.12 14.33
CA ILE A 22 5.05 6.85 14.78
C ILE A 22 4.21 8.13 14.86
N LYS A 23 4.80 9.27 15.27
CA LYS A 23 4.10 10.55 15.27
C LYS A 23 3.77 11.04 13.85
N SER A 24 4.66 10.85 12.88
CA SER A 24 4.39 11.24 11.49
C SER A 24 3.30 10.37 10.85
N LEU A 25 3.20 9.10 11.23
CA LEU A 25 2.12 8.19 10.81
C LEU A 25 0.73 8.63 11.27
N LYS A 26 0.59 9.32 12.42
CA LYS A 26 -0.71 9.87 12.89
C LYS A 26 -1.27 10.95 11.96
N THR A 27 -0.42 11.55 11.13
CA THR A 27 -0.77 12.60 10.16
C THR A 27 -0.73 12.07 8.73
N PHE A 28 -0.73 10.74 8.52
CA PHE A 28 -0.73 10.17 7.18
C PHE A 28 -2.05 10.51 6.46
N LYS A 29 -1.97 11.46 5.53
CA LYS A 29 -3.06 11.93 4.68
C LYS A 29 -2.76 11.52 3.25
N PHE A 30 -3.74 10.93 2.58
CA PHE A 30 -3.64 10.62 1.17
C PHE A 30 -4.97 10.84 0.47
N LYS A 31 -4.89 11.05 -0.83
CA LYS A 31 -6.01 11.00 -1.76
C LYS A 31 -5.63 10.07 -2.89
N LEU A 32 -6.38 8.97 -3.01
CA LEU A 32 -6.18 7.95 -4.02
C LEU A 32 -7.50 7.71 -4.75
N LYS A 33 -7.46 6.86 -5.78
CA LYS A 33 -8.66 6.35 -6.43
C LYS A 33 -8.71 4.84 -6.27
N ASP A 34 -9.91 4.29 -6.10
CA ASP A 34 -10.12 2.84 -6.21
C ASP A 34 -10.14 2.39 -7.68
N LEU A 35 -10.35 1.09 -7.90
CA LEU A 35 -10.40 0.49 -9.23
C LEU A 35 -11.62 0.96 -10.06
N ASP A 36 -12.63 1.54 -9.41
CA ASP A 36 -13.83 2.11 -10.05
C ASP A 36 -13.73 3.63 -10.24
N GLY A 37 -12.62 4.24 -9.81
CA GLY A 37 -12.34 5.67 -9.94
C GLY A 37 -12.90 6.54 -8.82
N ASN A 38 -13.49 5.96 -7.76
CA ASN A 38 -13.99 6.70 -6.62
C ASN A 38 -12.83 7.26 -5.77
N GLU A 39 -13.00 8.46 -5.21
CA GLU A 39 -11.99 9.04 -4.31
C GLU A 39 -11.91 8.25 -3.00
N LEU A 40 -10.71 7.80 -2.64
CA LEU A 40 -10.39 7.20 -1.35
C LEU A 40 -9.45 8.11 -0.56
N THR A 41 -9.67 8.19 0.74
CA THR A 41 -8.83 8.94 1.68
C THR A 41 -8.46 8.07 2.88
N GLU A 42 -7.69 8.60 3.83
CA GLU A 42 -7.32 7.86 5.04
C GLU A 42 -8.51 7.45 5.92
N SER A 43 -9.71 7.98 5.64
CA SER A 43 -10.94 7.58 6.34
C SER A 43 -11.27 6.09 6.17
N ILE A 44 -10.76 5.42 5.12
CA ILE A 44 -10.96 4.00 4.85
C ILE A 44 -10.51 3.09 6.00
N PHE A 45 -9.55 3.56 6.81
CA PHE A 45 -9.02 2.80 7.95
C PHE A 45 -9.85 2.98 9.23
N LYS A 46 -10.74 3.99 9.31
CA LYS A 46 -11.39 4.39 10.57
C LYS A 46 -12.33 3.34 11.15
N ASN A 47 -12.91 2.50 10.30
CA ASN A 47 -13.90 1.51 10.72
C ASN A 47 -13.26 0.22 11.27
N ASN A 48 -11.95 0.05 11.06
CA ASN A 48 -11.23 -1.15 11.47
C ASN A 48 -10.27 -0.81 12.61
N LYS A 49 -10.29 -1.64 13.66
CA LYS A 49 -9.27 -1.59 14.71
C LYS A 49 -7.90 -2.02 14.18
N ILE A 50 -7.89 -3.00 13.27
CA ILE A 50 -6.69 -3.50 12.59
C ILE A 50 -7.00 -3.59 11.11
N THR A 51 -6.11 -3.05 10.28
CA THR A 51 -6.19 -3.23 8.83
C THR A 51 -4.97 -3.96 8.31
N MET A 52 -5.19 -5.06 7.60
CA MET A 52 -4.17 -5.70 6.79
C MET A 52 -4.09 -4.98 5.44
N VAL A 53 -2.89 -4.59 5.04
CA VAL A 53 -2.62 -4.06 3.70
C VAL A 53 -1.94 -5.16 2.90
N ASN A 54 -2.58 -5.61 1.83
CA ASN A 54 -2.03 -6.58 0.89
C ASN A 54 -1.59 -5.84 -0.38
N ILE A 55 -0.29 -5.84 -0.67
CA ILE A 55 0.25 -5.26 -1.90
C ILE A 55 0.46 -6.41 -2.87
N TRP A 56 -0.12 -6.30 -4.07
CA TRP A 56 -0.11 -7.36 -5.07
C TRP A 56 0.03 -6.79 -6.48
N ALA A 57 0.15 -7.67 -7.46
CA ALA A 57 0.22 -7.30 -8.88
C ALA A 57 -0.50 -8.32 -9.74
N THR A 58 -1.06 -7.89 -10.87
CA THR A 58 -1.82 -8.78 -11.77
C THR A 58 -0.96 -9.89 -12.38
N TYR A 59 0.37 -9.70 -12.47
CA TYR A 59 1.30 -10.72 -12.94
C TYR A 59 1.78 -11.66 -11.82
N CYS A 60 1.46 -11.40 -10.56
CA CYS A 60 1.90 -12.19 -9.42
C CYS A 60 0.94 -13.36 -9.16
N GLY A 61 1.27 -14.54 -9.70
CA GLY A 61 0.45 -15.75 -9.54
C GLY A 61 0.23 -16.13 -8.07
N TYR A 62 1.29 -16.20 -7.25
CA TYR A 62 1.17 -16.52 -5.82
C TYR A 62 0.30 -15.51 -5.06
N CYS A 63 0.40 -14.22 -5.38
CA CYS A 63 -0.44 -13.21 -4.75
C CYS A 63 -1.92 -13.47 -5.02
N ILE A 64 -2.26 -13.90 -6.24
CA ILE A 64 -3.63 -14.23 -6.65
C ILE A 64 -4.09 -15.52 -5.96
N ASP A 65 -3.22 -16.54 -5.89
CA ASP A 65 -3.50 -17.81 -5.22
C ASP A 65 -3.74 -17.64 -3.71
N GLU A 66 -3.18 -16.58 -3.09
CA GLU A 66 -3.37 -16.23 -1.68
C GLU A 66 -4.70 -15.50 -1.41
N MET A 67 -5.27 -14.80 -2.39
CA MET A 67 -6.46 -13.96 -2.20
C MET A 67 -7.67 -14.69 -1.61
N PRO A 68 -7.99 -15.94 -1.98
CA PRO A 68 -9.11 -16.68 -1.37
C PRO A 68 -8.95 -16.83 0.15
N TYR A 69 -7.73 -17.09 0.63
CA TYR A 69 -7.45 -17.23 2.06
C TYR A 69 -7.50 -15.88 2.78
N ILE A 70 -7.04 -14.81 2.12
CA ILE A 70 -7.16 -13.44 2.65
C ILE A 70 -8.64 -13.04 2.77
N GLN A 71 -9.46 -13.42 1.79
CA GLN A 71 -10.91 -13.18 1.81
C GLN A 71 -11.60 -13.98 2.92
N GLU A 72 -11.20 -15.23 3.15
CA GLU A 72 -11.67 -16.04 4.28
C GLU A 72 -11.35 -15.37 5.62
N LEU A 73 -10.10 -14.92 5.80
CA LEU A 73 -9.68 -14.18 7.00
C LEU A 73 -10.48 -12.88 7.18
N ALA A 74 -10.71 -12.12 6.11
CA ALA A 74 -11.52 -10.91 6.14
C ALA A 74 -12.96 -11.21 6.61
N ASN A 75 -13.54 -12.30 6.13
CA ASN A 75 -14.89 -12.72 6.50
C ASN A 75 -14.97 -13.18 7.96
N GLU A 76 -14.00 -13.95 8.44
CA GLU A 76 -13.97 -14.47 9.81
C GLU A 76 -13.85 -13.35 10.87
N TYR A 77 -13.17 -12.26 10.54
CA TYR A 77 -12.88 -11.16 11.46
C TYR A 77 -13.60 -9.84 11.15
N LYS A 78 -14.46 -9.80 10.13
CA LYS A 78 -15.30 -8.66 9.76
C LYS A 78 -15.93 -7.95 10.97
N ASP A 79 -16.62 -8.72 11.82
CA ASP A 79 -17.35 -8.16 12.97
C ASP A 79 -16.46 -7.97 14.21
N LYS A 80 -15.16 -8.27 14.10
CA LYS A 80 -14.15 -8.13 15.17
C LYS A 80 -13.26 -6.90 14.96
N GLY A 81 -13.62 -6.02 14.02
CA GLY A 81 -12.87 -4.81 13.72
C GLY A 81 -11.59 -5.05 12.91
N PHE A 82 -11.55 -6.12 12.11
CA PHE A 82 -10.48 -6.36 11.14
C PHE A 82 -10.97 -6.01 9.75
N GLY A 83 -10.09 -5.39 8.95
CA GLY A 83 -10.34 -5.18 7.53
C GLY A 83 -9.11 -5.45 6.68
N VAL A 84 -9.34 -5.64 5.39
CA VAL A 84 -8.29 -5.86 4.40
C VAL A 84 -8.40 -4.76 3.34
N ILE A 85 -7.26 -4.19 2.96
CA ILE A 85 -7.14 -3.30 1.80
C ILE A 85 -6.10 -3.89 0.84
N GLY A 86 -6.53 -4.19 -0.38
CA GLY A 86 -5.66 -4.59 -1.48
C GLY A 86 -5.14 -3.38 -2.25
N ILE A 87 -3.84 -3.32 -2.51
CA ILE A 87 -3.19 -2.30 -3.34
C ILE A 87 -2.54 -3.00 -4.52
N VAL A 88 -3.07 -2.74 -5.72
CA VAL A 88 -2.48 -3.26 -6.96
C VAL A 88 -1.38 -2.34 -7.46
N GLY A 89 -0.18 -2.89 -7.65
CA GLY A 89 1.04 -2.12 -7.93
C GLY A 89 1.35 -1.90 -9.41
N ASP A 90 0.70 -2.64 -10.32
CA ASP A 90 1.08 -2.71 -11.74
C ASP A 90 0.07 -2.10 -12.71
N VAL A 91 -1.01 -1.47 -12.22
CA VAL A 91 -2.03 -0.83 -13.09
C VAL A 91 -1.59 0.50 -13.68
N TYR A 92 -0.46 1.06 -13.26
CA TYR A 92 0.09 2.30 -13.80
C TYR A 92 1.24 2.01 -14.77
N SER A 93 1.13 2.53 -15.99
CA SER A 93 2.15 2.47 -17.04
C SER A 93 2.33 3.85 -17.66
N ASN A 94 3.58 4.33 -17.76
CA ASN A 94 3.93 5.65 -18.28
C ASN A 94 3.14 6.83 -17.64
N GLY A 95 2.87 6.75 -16.33
CA GLY A 95 2.14 7.78 -15.59
C GLY A 95 0.62 7.80 -15.85
N GLN A 96 0.09 6.80 -16.56
CA GLN A 96 -1.33 6.63 -16.82
C GLN A 96 -1.81 5.27 -16.34
N VAL A 97 -3.12 5.15 -16.10
CA VAL A 97 -3.74 3.86 -15.77
C VAL A 97 -3.84 3.05 -17.06
N ASP A 98 -3.29 1.83 -17.05
CA ASP A 98 -3.45 0.87 -18.13
C ASP A 98 -4.80 0.17 -17.97
N ALA A 99 -5.73 0.40 -18.89
CA ALA A 99 -7.08 -0.15 -18.83
C ALA A 99 -7.09 -1.70 -18.81
N LYS A 100 -6.15 -2.36 -19.49
CA LYS A 100 -6.09 -3.83 -19.51
C LYS A 100 -5.65 -4.40 -18.17
N LEU A 101 -4.67 -3.74 -17.53
CA LEU A 101 -4.20 -4.14 -16.21
C LEU A 101 -5.24 -3.79 -15.15
N LEU A 102 -5.95 -2.68 -15.30
CA LEU A 102 -7.07 -2.33 -14.46
C LEU A 102 -8.19 -3.37 -14.55
N ASP A 103 -8.60 -3.76 -15.76
CA ASP A 103 -9.63 -4.78 -15.96
C ASP A 103 -9.21 -6.14 -15.39
N LYS A 104 -7.92 -6.49 -15.50
CA LYS A 104 -7.38 -7.72 -14.90
C LYS A 104 -7.31 -7.65 -13.37
N ALA A 105 -7.27 -6.45 -12.79
CA ALA A 105 -7.19 -6.24 -11.36
C ALA A 105 -8.55 -6.30 -10.65
N LYS A 106 -9.66 -6.19 -11.40
CA LYS A 106 -11.04 -6.31 -10.92
C LYS A 106 -11.49 -7.77 -10.89
#